data_AF-A0A5B7HBP6-F1
#
_entry.id   AF-A0A5B7HBP6-F1
#
_cell.length_a   1.000
_cell.length_b   1.000
_cell.length_c   1.000
_cell.angle_alpha   90.00
_cell.angle_beta   90.00
_cell.angle_gamma   90.00
#
_symmetry.space_group_name_H-M   'P 1'
#
loop_
_entity.id
_entity.type
_entity.pdbx_description
1 polymer ?
#
loop_
_entity_poly.entity_id
_entity_poly.type
_entity_poly.pdbx_seq_one_letter_code
_entity_poly.pdbx_strand_id
1 'polypeptide(L)'
;MGGVSEGVSGMLWVHLLAGRGLKAAGRSEFRDLYCVLECDRVHKARTVVRTGDLNFDWDETFDLDLINNKELDFLIYSWDPQFRHKLCYKGSVHLVSLLKESPLHQLALKIEPRGTLYLKLRYTPPRQAFLRTPSVRKNSLFGVDLDTVSNRESGGGTVPLIIARCVAEVERRGLDIIGLYRLCGSATKKRLLRDAFERNPRLVDLSSDNVPDINVITDELKVLASVRVGLGHSDRDTSEPVRVSRSISIILFASACSHEVVVHLAVSIRPISASLTKCESKRYSAKIQRGTECCCC
;
A
#
# COMPACT_ATOMS: atom_id res chain seq x y z
N MET A 1 -26.73 -9.51 -26.22
CA MET A 1 -26.62 -8.60 -25.06
C MET A 1 -25.62 -9.20 -24.09
N GLY A 2 -24.34 -8.82 -24.17
CA GLY A 2 -23.32 -9.29 -23.24
C GLY A 2 -23.34 -8.41 -21.99
N GLY A 3 -23.86 -8.91 -20.88
CA GLY A 3 -23.80 -8.20 -19.61
C GLY A 3 -22.34 -8.00 -19.21
N VAL A 4 -21.91 -6.76 -19.05
CA VAL A 4 -20.61 -6.45 -18.45
C VAL A 4 -20.63 -7.03 -17.04
N SER A 5 -19.82 -8.07 -16.78
CA SER A 5 -19.66 -8.58 -15.43
C SER A 5 -19.13 -7.45 -14.54
N GLU A 6 -19.93 -7.07 -13.55
CA GLU A 6 -19.56 -6.07 -12.56
C GLU A 6 -18.36 -6.59 -11.76
N GLY A 7 -17.34 -5.75 -11.58
CA GLY A 7 -16.13 -6.12 -10.85
C GLY A 7 -16.35 -6.14 -9.35
N VAL A 8 -15.35 -6.59 -8.60
CA VAL A 8 -15.41 -6.68 -7.14
C VAL A 8 -14.76 -5.44 -6.53
N SER A 9 -15.43 -4.84 -5.54
CA SER A 9 -14.89 -3.74 -4.74
C SER A 9 -14.84 -4.14 -3.28
N GLY A 10 -13.82 -3.73 -2.52
CA GLY A 10 -13.65 -4.08 -1.11
C GLY A 10 -12.18 -4.29 -0.76
N MET A 11 -11.90 -5.06 0.28
CA MET A 11 -10.54 -5.39 0.70
C MET A 11 -10.25 -6.85 0.41
N LEU A 12 -9.13 -7.13 -0.26
CA LEU A 12 -8.65 -8.48 -0.51
C LEU A 12 -7.34 -8.70 0.24
N TRP A 13 -7.40 -9.55 1.27
CA TRP A 13 -6.21 -10.05 1.93
C TRP A 13 -5.63 -11.21 1.12
N VAL A 14 -4.36 -11.11 0.76
CA VAL A 14 -3.61 -12.09 -0.02
C VAL A 14 -2.44 -12.60 0.81
N HIS A 15 -2.33 -13.92 0.95
CA HIS A 15 -1.15 -14.57 1.55
C HIS A 15 -0.49 -15.43 0.50
N LEU A 16 0.63 -14.96 -0.04
CA LEU A 16 1.46 -15.71 -0.96
C LEU A 16 2.43 -16.57 -0.15
N LEU A 17 2.13 -17.87 -0.08
CA LEU A 17 2.90 -18.81 0.73
C LEU A 17 4.19 -19.18 0.00
N ALA A 18 4.05 -19.84 -1.16
CA ALA A 18 5.17 -20.45 -1.84
C ALA A 18 4.96 -20.62 -3.34
N GLY A 19 6.05 -20.70 -4.10
CA GLY A 19 6.10 -21.15 -5.47
C GLY A 19 6.90 -22.45 -5.59
N ARG A 20 6.35 -23.43 -6.30
CA ARG A 20 6.98 -24.74 -6.48
C ARG A 20 7.10 -25.08 -7.96
N GLY A 21 8.21 -25.73 -8.32
CA GLY A 21 8.51 -26.12 -9.70
C GLY A 21 8.92 -24.95 -10.61
N LEU A 22 9.45 -23.86 -10.04
CA LEU A 22 9.87 -22.65 -10.76
C LEU A 22 11.28 -22.80 -11.34
N LYS A 23 11.42 -23.70 -12.31
CA LYS A 23 12.72 -24.11 -12.87
C LYS A 23 13.53 -22.97 -13.45
N ALA A 24 14.84 -22.98 -13.19
CA ALA A 24 15.77 -22.09 -13.86
C ALA A 24 15.82 -22.31 -15.37
N ALA A 25 15.63 -21.24 -16.14
CA ALA A 25 15.90 -21.23 -17.57
C ALA A 25 17.39 -20.91 -17.78
N GLY A 26 18.30 -21.82 -17.42
CA GLY A 26 19.74 -21.58 -17.57
C GLY A 26 20.64 -22.54 -16.78
N ARG A 27 21.96 -22.25 -16.78
CA ARG A 27 23.00 -23.03 -16.09
C ARG A 27 23.08 -22.79 -14.58
N SER A 28 22.46 -21.73 -14.07
CA SER A 28 22.45 -21.43 -12.63
C SER A 28 21.43 -22.31 -11.91
N GLU A 29 21.86 -22.99 -10.85
CA GLU A 29 21.01 -23.83 -10.01
C GLU A 29 20.06 -22.98 -9.14
N PHE A 30 20.50 -21.77 -8.77
CA PHE A 30 19.74 -20.84 -7.95
C PHE A 30 19.32 -19.58 -8.71
N ARG A 31 18.23 -18.97 -8.25
CA ARG A 31 17.64 -17.76 -8.81
C ARG A 31 17.10 -16.86 -7.73
N ASP A 32 17.17 -15.58 -7.99
CA ASP A 32 16.53 -14.56 -7.18
C ASP A 32 15.18 -14.18 -7.79
N LEU A 33 14.09 -14.57 -7.14
CA LEU A 33 12.73 -14.32 -7.61
C LEU A 33 11.94 -13.43 -6.65
N TYR A 34 11.08 -12.58 -7.21
CA TYR A 34 10.05 -11.86 -6.48
C TYR A 34 8.75 -11.85 -7.27
N CYS A 35 7.62 -11.67 -6.58
CA CYS A 35 6.30 -11.59 -7.17
C CYS A 35 5.76 -10.16 -7.09
N VAL A 36 5.12 -9.71 -8.16
CA VAL A 36 4.30 -8.49 -8.24
C VAL A 36 2.85 -8.93 -8.32
N LEU A 37 2.01 -8.33 -7.49
CA LEU A 37 0.57 -8.54 -7.51
C LEU A 37 -0.08 -7.35 -8.24
N GLU A 38 -0.86 -7.64 -9.27
CA GLU A 38 -1.61 -6.62 -10.02
C GLU A 38 -3.10 -6.90 -9.99
N CYS A 39 -3.91 -5.85 -9.85
CA CYS A 39 -5.34 -5.94 -10.11
C CYS A 39 -5.64 -5.20 -11.42
N ASP A 40 -6.18 -5.89 -12.42
CA ASP A 40 -6.45 -5.36 -13.77
C ASP A 40 -5.29 -4.52 -14.34
N ARG A 41 -4.06 -5.06 -14.29
CA ARG A 41 -2.82 -4.43 -14.76
C ARG A 41 -2.32 -3.24 -13.94
N VAL A 42 -2.94 -2.96 -12.80
CA VAL A 42 -2.46 -1.96 -11.85
C VAL A 42 -1.65 -2.67 -10.77
N HIS A 43 -0.36 -2.32 -10.65
CA HIS A 43 0.49 -2.85 -9.59
C HIS A 43 -0.06 -2.44 -8.22
N LYS A 44 -0.28 -3.43 -7.36
CA LYS A 44 -0.79 -3.24 -6.00
C LYS A 44 0.22 -3.63 -4.93
N ALA A 45 1.05 -4.66 -5.16
CA ALA A 45 2.02 -5.10 -4.16
C ALA A 45 3.25 -5.75 -4.79
N ARG A 46 4.30 -5.91 -4.00
CA ARG A 46 5.51 -6.63 -4.37
C ARG A 46 6.08 -7.38 -3.18
N THR A 47 6.50 -8.63 -3.38
CA THR A 47 7.25 -9.39 -2.38
C THR A 47 8.71 -8.97 -2.30
N VAL A 48 9.37 -9.36 -1.21
CA VAL A 48 10.82 -9.40 -1.17
C VAL A 48 11.38 -10.39 -2.19
N VAL A 49 12.64 -10.19 -2.52
CA VAL A 49 13.41 -11.13 -3.33
C VAL A 49 13.76 -12.35 -2.48
N ARG A 50 13.63 -13.55 -3.05
CA ARG A 50 14.02 -14.82 -2.45
C ARG A 50 14.91 -15.59 -3.40
N THR A 51 16.04 -16.05 -2.87
CA THR A 51 16.95 -16.96 -3.56
C THR A 51 16.46 -18.40 -3.37
N GLY A 52 16.32 -19.14 -4.45
CA GLY A 52 15.87 -20.52 -4.42
C GLY A 52 16.15 -21.25 -5.73
N ASP A 53 15.92 -22.56 -5.76
CA ASP A 53 16.13 -23.42 -6.93
C ASP A 53 14.83 -23.64 -7.72
N LEU A 54 13.98 -24.53 -7.23
CA LEU A 54 12.66 -24.90 -7.72
C LEU A 54 11.57 -24.44 -6.76
N ASN A 55 11.95 -24.18 -5.51
CA ASN A 55 11.05 -23.90 -4.39
C ASN A 55 11.37 -22.53 -3.79
N PHE A 56 10.34 -21.72 -3.63
CA PHE A 56 10.44 -20.35 -3.14
C PHE A 56 9.40 -20.16 -2.06
N ASP A 57 9.83 -19.90 -0.83
CA ASP A 57 8.94 -19.62 0.30
C ASP A 57 8.97 -18.11 0.58
N TRP A 58 7.98 -17.40 0.04
CA TRP A 58 7.83 -15.97 0.29
C TRP A 58 7.22 -15.73 1.67
N ASP A 59 6.15 -16.45 1.99
CA ASP A 59 5.36 -16.32 3.22
C ASP A 59 5.00 -14.86 3.54
N GLU A 60 4.49 -14.14 2.54
CA GLU A 60 4.15 -12.73 2.67
C GLU A 60 2.65 -12.47 2.50
N THR A 61 2.16 -11.51 3.29
CA THR A 61 0.76 -11.13 3.33
C THR A 61 0.57 -9.68 2.88
N PHE A 62 -0.53 -9.40 2.20
CA PHE A 62 -0.87 -8.09 1.65
C PHE A 62 -2.37 -7.81 1.81
N ASP A 63 -2.71 -6.55 2.03
CA ASP A 63 -4.09 -6.05 2.00
C ASP A 63 -4.24 -5.18 0.75
N LEU A 64 -5.05 -5.64 -0.22
CA LEU A 64 -5.25 -4.96 -1.50
C LEU A 64 -6.62 -4.29 -1.55
N ASP A 65 -6.64 -2.98 -1.78
CA ASP A 65 -7.85 -2.25 -2.10
C ASP A 65 -8.34 -2.61 -3.51
N LEU A 66 -9.53 -3.20 -3.57
CA LEU A 66 -10.24 -3.51 -4.80
C LEU A 66 -11.26 -2.41 -5.11
N ILE A 67 -11.21 -1.90 -6.34
CA ILE A 67 -12.16 -0.91 -6.87
C ILE A 67 -12.60 -1.40 -8.24
N ASN A 68 -13.79 -2.03 -8.27
CA ASN A 68 -14.36 -2.63 -9.47
C ASN A 68 -13.39 -3.58 -10.21
N ASN A 69 -12.57 -4.30 -9.45
CA ASN A 69 -11.51 -5.13 -10.01
C ASN A 69 -12.01 -6.51 -10.46
N LYS A 70 -11.49 -7.04 -11.56
CA LYS A 70 -11.95 -8.31 -12.15
C LYS A 70 -10.92 -9.42 -12.10
N GLU A 71 -9.65 -9.07 -12.26
CA GLU A 71 -8.54 -10.01 -12.33
C GLU A 71 -7.47 -9.65 -11.30
N LEU A 72 -6.90 -10.67 -10.66
CA LEU A 72 -5.69 -10.59 -9.85
C LEU A 72 -4.59 -11.40 -10.53
N ASP A 73 -3.53 -10.73 -10.92
CA ASP A 73 -2.35 -11.28 -11.58
C ASP A 73 -1.18 -11.42 -10.60
N PHE A 74 -0.47 -12.54 -10.71
CA PHE A 74 0.78 -12.85 -10.03
C PHE A 74 1.89 -12.93 -11.05
N LEU A 75 2.72 -11.89 -11.10
CA LEU A 75 3.84 -11.78 -12.04
C LEU A 75 5.15 -12.05 -11.32
N ILE A 76 5.85 -13.12 -11.69
CA ILE A 76 7.10 -13.51 -11.02
C ILE A 76 8.29 -13.10 -11.88
N TYR A 77 9.12 -12.24 -11.32
CA TYR A 77 10.30 -11.69 -11.98
C TYR A 77 11.58 -12.30 -11.43
N SER A 78 12.55 -12.50 -12.33
CA SER A 78 13.95 -12.69 -11.98
C SER A 78 14.54 -11.33 -11.65
N TRP A 79 15.06 -11.20 -10.42
CA TRP A 79 15.81 -10.03 -10.00
C TRP A 79 17.22 -10.05 -10.59
N ASP A 80 17.72 -8.87 -10.94
CA ASP A 80 19.09 -8.67 -11.41
C ASP A 80 19.56 -7.27 -10.93
N PRO A 81 20.75 -7.15 -10.32
CA PRO A 81 21.24 -5.87 -9.80
C PRO A 81 21.69 -4.89 -10.88
N GLN A 82 22.05 -5.36 -12.07
CA GLN A 82 22.69 -4.58 -13.13
C GLN A 82 21.80 -4.39 -14.36
N PHE A 83 20.94 -5.37 -14.63
CA PHE A 83 20.11 -5.43 -15.82
C PHE A 83 18.61 -5.30 -15.51
N ARG A 84 17.81 -5.23 -16.58
CA ARG A 84 16.36 -5.21 -16.48
C ARG A 84 15.86 -6.53 -15.91
N HIS A 85 15.07 -6.46 -14.83
CA HIS A 85 14.41 -7.63 -14.27
C HIS A 85 13.52 -8.30 -15.32
N LYS A 86 13.54 -9.64 -15.37
CA LYS A 86 12.87 -10.42 -16.41
C LYS A 86 11.61 -11.08 -15.88
N LEU A 87 10.45 -10.83 -16.50
CA LEU A 87 9.24 -11.60 -16.22
C LEU A 87 9.44 -13.05 -16.63
N CYS A 88 9.21 -13.98 -15.71
CA CYS A 88 9.48 -15.40 -15.91
C CYS A 88 8.23 -16.26 -15.81
N TYR A 89 7.27 -15.86 -14.96
CA TYR A 89 6.02 -16.61 -14.79
C TYR A 89 4.84 -15.68 -14.60
N LYS A 90 3.67 -16.13 -15.03
CA LYS A 90 2.39 -15.45 -14.81
C LYS A 90 1.33 -16.45 -14.35
N GLY A 91 0.60 -16.10 -13.29
CA GLY A 91 -0.65 -16.75 -12.88
C GLY A 91 -1.74 -15.71 -12.72
N SER A 92 -2.99 -16.08 -13.01
CA SER A 92 -4.13 -15.16 -12.97
C SER A 92 -5.30 -15.80 -12.23
N VAL A 93 -6.02 -14.98 -11.47
CA VAL A 93 -7.23 -15.36 -10.75
C VAL A 93 -8.36 -14.42 -11.18
N HIS A 94 -9.44 -14.99 -11.73
CA HIS A 94 -10.65 -14.21 -12.03
C HIS A 94 -11.46 -14.00 -10.74
N LEU A 95 -11.34 -12.81 -10.16
CA LEU A 95 -11.91 -12.44 -8.86
C LEU A 95 -13.43 -12.59 -8.82
N VAL A 96 -14.11 -12.19 -9.91
CA VAL A 96 -15.58 -12.21 -9.98
C VAL A 96 -16.14 -13.63 -9.89
N SER A 97 -15.46 -14.62 -10.48
CA SER A 97 -15.90 -16.01 -10.40
C SER A 97 -15.54 -16.62 -9.06
N LEU A 98 -14.29 -16.41 -8.62
CA LEU A 98 -13.77 -17.01 -7.40
C LEU A 98 -14.57 -16.57 -6.16
N LEU A 99 -14.74 -15.24 -5.99
CA LEU A 99 -15.33 -14.66 -4.79
C LEU A 99 -16.86 -14.86 -4.69
N LYS A 100 -17.50 -15.37 -5.75
CA LYS A 100 -18.90 -15.84 -5.69
C LYS A 100 -19.03 -17.16 -4.96
N GLU A 101 -18.01 -18.01 -5.00
CA GLU A 101 -18.03 -19.32 -4.36
C GLU A 101 -17.79 -19.21 -2.85
N SER A 102 -16.82 -18.39 -2.44
CA SER A 102 -16.47 -18.21 -1.04
C SER A 102 -15.74 -16.88 -0.82
N PRO A 103 -15.82 -16.24 0.36
CA PRO A 103 -14.94 -15.14 0.71
C PRO A 103 -13.53 -15.63 1.10
N LEU A 104 -13.34 -16.94 1.33
CA LEU A 104 -12.10 -17.57 1.78
C LEU A 104 -11.66 -18.66 0.79
N HIS A 105 -10.44 -18.55 0.29
CA HIS A 105 -9.86 -19.55 -0.61
C HIS A 105 -8.45 -19.92 -0.21
N GLN A 106 -8.11 -21.19 -0.41
CA GLN A 106 -6.74 -21.69 -0.41
C GLN A 106 -6.51 -22.34 -1.76
N LEU A 107 -5.57 -21.81 -2.53
CA LEU A 107 -5.39 -22.13 -3.95
C LEU A 107 -4.00 -22.71 -4.21
N ALA A 108 -3.97 -23.70 -5.09
CA ALA A 108 -2.78 -24.17 -5.79
C ALA A 108 -2.88 -23.69 -7.24
N LEU A 109 -2.52 -22.42 -7.47
CA LEU A 109 -2.64 -21.75 -8.75
C LEU A 109 -1.55 -22.23 -9.71
N LYS A 110 -1.94 -22.86 -10.82
CA LYS A 110 -1.02 -23.17 -11.92
C LYS A 110 -0.61 -21.89 -12.62
N ILE A 111 0.66 -21.82 -13.01
CA ILE A 111 1.25 -20.65 -13.65
C ILE A 111 2.00 -21.05 -14.92
N GLU A 112 2.02 -20.15 -15.88
CA GLU A 112 2.73 -20.30 -17.14
C GLU A 112 4.19 -19.84 -17.01
N PRO A 113 5.17 -20.47 -17.70
CA PRO A 113 5.00 -21.66 -18.56
C PRO A 113 4.90 -22.98 -17.78
N ARG A 114 5.32 -23.00 -16.51
CA ARG A 114 5.18 -24.15 -15.60
C ARG A 114 5.44 -23.71 -14.17
N GLY A 115 4.64 -24.23 -13.24
CA GLY A 115 4.84 -24.05 -11.81
C GLY A 115 3.53 -24.14 -11.06
N THR A 116 3.58 -23.98 -9.75
CA THR A 116 2.38 -23.85 -8.91
C THR A 116 2.66 -22.86 -7.79
N LEU A 117 1.81 -21.85 -7.67
CA LEU A 117 1.76 -20.95 -6.53
C LEU A 117 0.75 -21.46 -5.50
N TYR A 118 1.16 -21.47 -4.24
CA TYR A 118 0.30 -21.74 -3.10
C TYR A 118 -0.03 -20.42 -2.43
N LEU A 119 -1.33 -20.14 -2.29
CA LEU A 119 -1.77 -18.88 -1.73
C LEU A 119 -3.11 -19.02 -1.00
N LYS A 120 -3.36 -18.10 -0.07
CA LYS A 120 -4.68 -17.95 0.58
C LYS A 120 -5.23 -16.56 0.26
N LEU A 121 -6.54 -16.50 0.05
CA LEU A 121 -7.28 -15.27 -0.21
C LEU A 121 -8.39 -15.13 0.80
N ARG A 122 -8.58 -13.92 1.31
CA ARG A 122 -9.72 -13.55 2.14
C ARG A 122 -10.28 -12.22 1.67
N TYR A 123 -11.50 -12.24 1.16
CA TYR A 123 -12.23 -11.06 0.75
C TYR A 123 -13.08 -10.50 1.90
N THR A 124 -13.06 -9.19 2.06
CA THR A 124 -13.90 -8.44 3.00
C THR A 124 -14.66 -7.38 2.21
N PRO A 125 -16.00 -7.43 2.19
CA PRO A 125 -16.80 -6.50 1.40
C PRO A 125 -16.66 -5.07 1.91
N PRO A 126 -16.93 -4.04 1.08
CA PRO A 126 -16.75 -2.62 1.41
C PRO A 126 -17.46 -2.24 2.71
N ARG A 127 -18.71 -2.71 2.87
CA ARG A 127 -19.53 -2.45 4.04
C ARG A 127 -18.92 -2.96 5.34
N GLN A 128 -17.99 -3.91 5.30
CA GLN A 128 -17.28 -4.40 6.48
C GLN A 128 -15.88 -3.81 6.56
N ALA A 129 -15.19 -3.66 5.43
CA ALA A 129 -13.85 -3.09 5.35
C ALA A 129 -13.81 -1.63 5.88
N PHE A 130 -14.88 -0.87 5.68
CA PHE A 130 -15.00 0.52 6.15
C PHE A 130 -15.67 0.67 7.51
N LEU A 131 -16.10 -0.41 8.17
CA LEU A 131 -16.58 -0.30 9.54
C LEU A 131 -15.40 -0.06 10.47
N ARG A 132 -15.45 1.05 11.21
CA ARG A 132 -14.52 1.27 12.30
C ARG A 132 -14.69 0.15 13.31
N THR A 133 -13.61 -0.56 13.61
CA THR A 133 -13.53 -1.37 14.82
C THR A 133 -13.01 -0.45 15.93
N PRO A 134 -13.85 -0.05 16.91
CA PRO A 134 -13.40 0.79 18.01
C PRO A 134 -12.31 0.05 18.78
N SER A 135 -11.27 0.76 19.20
CA SER A 135 -10.31 0.16 20.10
C SER A 135 -10.93 -0.12 21.46
N VAL A 136 -10.67 -1.32 21.99
CA VAL A 136 -11.07 -1.72 23.35
C VAL A 136 -10.12 -1.14 24.41
N ARG A 137 -8.95 -0.61 24.01
CA ARG A 137 -7.91 -0.13 24.92
C ARG A 137 -8.05 1.37 25.18
N LYS A 138 -8.12 1.79 26.45
CA LYS A 138 -8.29 3.20 26.87
C LYS A 138 -7.21 4.16 26.33
N ASN A 139 -5.99 3.68 26.03
CA ASN A 139 -4.85 4.48 25.55
C ASN A 139 -4.36 4.10 24.13
N SER A 140 -5.18 3.50 23.27
CA SER A 140 -4.72 3.18 21.91
C SER A 140 -4.55 4.41 21.03
N LEU A 141 -3.60 4.33 20.10
CA LEU A 141 -3.40 5.30 19.03
C LEU A 141 -4.28 4.99 17.80
N PHE A 142 -4.58 3.71 17.58
CA PHE A 142 -5.42 3.24 16.48
C PHE A 142 -6.84 2.97 16.97
N GLY A 143 -7.82 3.08 16.06
CA GLY A 143 -9.24 2.83 16.37
C GLY A 143 -9.87 3.84 17.34
N VAL A 144 -9.21 4.99 17.56
CA VAL A 144 -9.68 6.13 18.36
C VAL A 144 -9.72 7.34 17.44
N ASP A 145 -10.66 8.24 17.69
CA ASP A 145 -10.80 9.47 16.90
C ASP A 145 -9.49 10.31 16.91
N LEU A 146 -9.16 10.90 15.76
CA LEU A 146 -7.89 11.59 15.57
C LEU A 146 -7.75 12.81 16.49
N ASP A 147 -8.85 13.53 16.72
CA ASP A 147 -8.84 14.71 17.59
C ASP A 147 -8.63 14.27 19.05
N THR A 148 -9.18 13.12 19.43
CA THR A 148 -8.93 12.51 20.75
C THR A 148 -7.46 12.14 20.93
N VAL A 149 -6.80 11.56 19.92
CA VAL A 149 -5.36 11.24 19.98
C VAL A 149 -4.54 12.54 20.02
N SER A 150 -4.86 13.51 19.18
CA SER A 150 -4.16 14.80 19.13
C SER A 150 -4.21 15.54 20.47
N ASN A 151 -5.37 15.56 21.12
CA ASN A 151 -5.56 16.21 22.41
C ASN A 151 -4.81 15.50 23.55
N ARG A 152 -4.72 14.16 23.52
CA ARG A 152 -3.96 13.38 24.51
C ARG A 152 -2.45 13.56 24.37
N GLU A 153 -1.97 13.63 23.14
CA GLU A 153 -0.54 13.77 22.86
C GLU A 153 -0.02 15.21 23.10
N SER A 154 -0.92 16.18 23.27
CA SER A 154 -0.58 17.60 23.21
C SER A 154 -0.58 18.33 24.54
N GLY A 155 0.61 18.83 24.88
CA GLY A 155 0.80 20.19 25.38
C GLY A 155 0.82 21.24 24.25
N GLY A 156 -0.17 21.22 23.33
CA GLY A 156 -0.39 22.27 22.31
C GLY A 156 -0.16 21.99 20.81
N GLY A 157 -0.06 20.75 20.33
CA GLY A 157 0.11 20.43 18.89
C GLY A 157 -1.21 20.13 18.14
N THR A 158 -1.32 20.53 16.87
CA THR A 158 -2.49 20.27 16.00
C THR A 158 -2.41 18.96 15.20
N VAL A 159 -1.29 18.23 15.26
CA VAL A 159 -1.03 17.01 14.48
C VAL A 159 -0.45 15.91 15.37
N PRO A 160 -1.06 14.71 15.42
CA PRO A 160 -0.53 13.58 16.19
C PRO A 160 0.90 13.18 15.80
N LEU A 161 1.69 12.75 16.79
CA LEU A 161 3.10 12.41 16.66
C LEU A 161 3.33 11.34 15.59
N ILE A 162 2.48 10.31 15.57
CA ILE A 162 2.55 9.23 14.58
C ILE A 162 2.45 9.76 13.14
N ILE A 163 1.53 10.69 12.88
CA ILE A 163 1.36 11.30 11.55
C ILE A 163 2.60 12.13 11.21
N ALA A 164 3.04 12.99 12.12
CA ALA A 164 4.21 13.85 11.90
C ALA A 164 5.47 13.04 11.58
N ARG A 165 5.73 11.96 12.34
CA ARG A 165 6.92 11.11 12.14
C ARG A 165 6.86 10.32 10.85
N CYS A 166 5.72 9.72 10.51
CA CYS A 166 5.55 8.97 9.27
C CYS A 166 5.68 9.88 8.04
N VAL A 167 5.08 11.08 8.07
CA VAL A 167 5.20 12.07 6.98
C VAL A 167 6.65 12.49 6.79
N ALA A 168 7.34 12.86 7.86
CA ALA A 168 8.74 13.26 7.79
C ALA A 168 9.63 12.16 7.17
N GLU A 169 9.38 10.90 7.50
CA GLU A 169 10.13 9.78 6.93
C GLU A 169 9.80 9.54 5.43
N VAL A 170 8.53 9.68 5.04
CA VAL A 170 8.12 9.60 3.63
C VAL A 170 8.72 10.73 2.80
N GLU A 171 8.75 11.95 3.34
CA GLU A 171 9.41 13.09 2.69
C GLU A 171 10.93 12.87 2.58
N ARG A 172 11.54 12.27 3.60
CA ARG A 172 13.00 12.04 3.65
C ARG A 172 13.49 11.05 2.59
N ARG A 173 12.76 9.96 2.33
CA ARG A 173 13.25 8.88 1.43
C ARG A 173 12.23 8.30 0.45
N GLY A 174 10.96 8.67 0.57
CA GLY A 174 9.88 8.10 -0.24
C GLY A 174 9.61 8.85 -1.55
N LEU A 175 10.04 10.10 -1.67
CA LEU A 175 9.63 10.98 -2.79
C LEU A 175 10.15 10.54 -4.17
N ASP A 176 11.26 9.80 -4.23
CA ASP A 176 11.78 9.22 -5.48
C ASP A 176 11.26 7.78 -5.74
N ILE A 177 10.42 7.22 -4.86
CA ILE A 177 9.90 5.85 -5.00
C ILE A 177 8.69 5.82 -5.92
N ILE A 178 8.78 5.02 -6.98
CA ILE A 178 7.69 4.82 -7.94
C ILE A 178 6.53 4.09 -7.26
N GLY A 179 5.30 4.60 -7.45
CA GLY A 179 4.10 3.97 -6.92
C GLY A 179 3.88 4.19 -5.42
N LEU A 180 4.56 5.18 -4.82
CA LEU A 180 4.29 5.65 -3.46
C LEU A 180 2.78 5.90 -3.27
N TYR A 181 2.22 5.48 -2.14
CA TYR A 181 0.78 5.47 -1.82
C TYR A 181 -0.10 4.58 -2.72
N ARG A 182 0.38 4.06 -3.84
CA ARG A 182 -0.38 3.12 -4.68
C ARG A 182 -0.07 1.67 -4.33
N LEU A 183 1.18 1.37 -4.04
CA LEU A 183 1.60 0.05 -3.59
C LEU A 183 1.27 -0.14 -2.11
N CYS A 184 0.91 -1.36 -1.74
CA CYS A 184 0.74 -1.76 -0.37
C CYS A 184 2.01 -2.43 0.17
N GLY A 185 2.32 -2.13 1.43
CA GLY A 185 3.36 -2.80 2.17
C GLY A 185 2.88 -4.15 2.72
N SER A 186 3.83 -5.02 3.07
CA SER A 186 3.55 -6.29 3.74
C SER A 186 2.67 -6.10 4.99
N ALA A 187 1.54 -6.79 5.06
CA ALA A 187 0.59 -6.69 6.15
C ALA A 187 1.20 -7.12 7.50
N THR A 188 2.07 -8.13 7.49
CA THR A 188 2.86 -8.52 8.67
C THR A 188 3.72 -7.36 9.17
N LYS A 189 4.44 -6.67 8.27
CA LYS A 189 5.29 -5.52 8.65
C LYS A 189 4.47 -4.33 9.14
N LYS A 190 3.30 -4.07 8.52
CA LYS A 190 2.34 -3.05 8.99
C LYS A 190 1.87 -3.35 10.41
N ARG A 191 1.48 -4.59 10.70
CA ARG A 191 1.08 -5.00 12.05
C ARG A 191 2.20 -4.80 13.06
N LEU A 192 3.43 -5.19 12.74
CA LEU A 192 4.58 -5.01 13.64
C LEU A 192 4.86 -3.52 13.92
N LEU A 193 4.76 -2.68 12.89
CA LEU A 193 4.91 -1.23 13.01
C LEU A 193 3.81 -0.63 13.89
N ARG A 194 2.56 -1.02 13.65
CA ARG A 194 1.40 -0.65 14.47
C ARG A 194 1.60 -1.01 15.94
N ASP A 195 1.98 -2.26 16.21
CA ASP A 195 2.24 -2.73 17.57
C ASP A 195 3.38 -1.93 18.23
N ALA A 196 4.41 -1.53 17.47
CA ALA A 196 5.49 -0.69 17.98
C ALA A 196 5.01 0.72 18.35
N PHE A 197 4.18 1.34 17.51
CA PHE A 197 3.55 2.62 17.80
C PHE A 197 2.64 2.54 19.03
N GLU A 198 1.83 1.49 19.16
CA GLU A 198 0.98 1.28 20.34
C GLU A 198 1.78 1.13 21.63
N ARG A 199 2.97 0.52 21.57
CA ARG A 199 3.86 0.40 22.74
C ARG A 199 4.45 1.74 23.15
N ASN A 200 5.11 2.44 22.23
CA ASN A 200 5.65 3.78 22.48
C ASN A 200 5.95 4.52 21.17
N PRO A 201 5.12 5.50 20.77
CA PRO A 201 5.28 6.19 19.49
C PRO A 201 6.55 7.04 19.39
N ARG A 202 7.18 7.41 20.51
CA ARG A 202 8.42 8.20 20.54
C ARG A 202 9.66 7.38 20.24
N LEU A 203 9.63 6.07 20.52
CA LEU A 203 10.79 5.17 20.38
C LEU A 203 10.77 4.33 19.10
N VAL A 204 9.69 4.38 18.31
CA VAL A 204 9.63 3.66 17.04
C VAL A 204 10.73 4.15 16.12
N ASP A 205 11.59 3.26 15.64
CA ASP A 205 12.55 3.61 14.59
C ASP A 205 11.91 3.39 13.20
N LEU A 206 11.85 4.46 12.41
CA LEU A 206 11.29 4.45 11.05
C LEU A 206 12.38 4.42 9.97
N SER A 207 13.65 4.33 10.37
CA SER A 207 14.81 4.27 9.48
C SER A 207 14.68 3.18 8.42
N SER A 208 15.45 3.30 7.34
CA SER A 208 15.52 2.29 6.29
C SER A 208 16.03 0.93 6.76
N ASP A 209 16.71 0.88 7.91
CA ASP A 209 17.26 -0.36 8.45
C ASP A 209 16.17 -1.15 9.18
N ASN A 210 15.28 -0.45 9.91
CA ASN A 210 14.20 -1.08 10.66
C ASN A 210 12.89 -1.23 9.86
N VAL A 211 12.56 -0.25 9.00
CA VAL A 211 11.38 -0.29 8.11
C VAL A 211 11.82 -0.04 6.67
N PRO A 212 12.48 -0.99 5.98
CA PRO A 212 13.04 -0.76 4.65
C PRO A 212 11.99 -0.37 3.60
N ASP A 213 10.82 -1.02 3.63
CA ASP A 213 9.74 -0.77 2.67
C ASP A 213 8.93 0.47 3.07
N ILE A 214 9.06 1.54 2.31
CA ILE A 214 8.34 2.80 2.57
C ILE A 214 6.82 2.64 2.47
N ASN A 215 6.34 1.65 1.69
CA ASN A 215 4.92 1.44 1.49
C ASN A 215 4.21 0.99 2.79
N VAL A 216 4.95 0.36 3.70
CA VAL A 216 4.48 0.03 5.06
C VAL A 216 4.14 1.31 5.82
N ILE A 217 4.97 2.35 5.72
CA ILE A 217 4.76 3.63 6.39
C ILE A 217 3.60 4.40 5.74
N THR A 218 3.54 4.42 4.40
CA THR A 218 2.44 5.10 3.70
C THR A 218 1.10 4.44 3.95
N ASP A 219 1.05 3.11 4.07
CA ASP A 219 -0.19 2.40 4.38
C ASP A 219 -0.68 2.70 5.81
N GLU A 220 0.23 2.82 6.78
CA GLU A 220 -0.16 3.22 8.14
C GLU A 220 -0.77 4.63 8.15
N LEU A 221 -0.22 5.55 7.36
CA LEU A 221 -0.80 6.88 7.16
C LEU A 221 -2.21 6.83 6.54
N LYS A 222 -2.46 5.95 5.56
CA LYS A 222 -3.80 5.78 4.95
C LYS A 222 -4.82 5.31 5.97
N VAL A 223 -4.46 4.34 6.81
CA VAL A 223 -5.36 3.83 7.85
C VAL A 223 -5.70 4.94 8.85
N LEU A 224 -4.73 5.73 9.29
CA LEU A 224 -4.94 6.86 10.18
C LEU A 224 -5.78 7.97 9.54
N ALA A 225 -5.64 8.22 8.24
CA ALA A 225 -6.41 9.23 7.53
C ALA A 225 -7.87 8.79 7.30
N SER A 226 -8.10 7.49 7.12
CA SER A 226 -9.46 6.92 7.02
C SER A 226 -10.27 7.09 8.32
N VAL A 227 -9.61 7.39 9.45
CA VAL A 227 -10.25 7.73 10.72
C VAL A 227 -11.06 9.04 10.64
N ARG A 228 -10.95 9.87 9.60
CA ARG A 228 -11.70 11.15 9.51
C ARG A 228 -12.99 11.11 8.65
N VAL A 229 -13.29 10.02 7.93
CA VAL A 229 -14.41 10.02 6.94
C VAL A 229 -15.72 9.41 7.45
N GLY A 230 -15.75 8.81 8.64
CA GLY A 230 -17.01 8.38 9.28
C GLY A 230 -17.54 9.41 10.27
N LEU A 231 -18.78 9.87 10.06
CA LEU A 231 -19.62 10.81 10.85
C LEU A 231 -19.53 12.28 10.37
N GLY A 232 -20.62 12.95 9.96
CA GLY A 232 -22.03 12.58 10.03
C GLY A 232 -22.98 13.44 9.20
N HIS A 233 -24.21 12.95 9.07
CA HIS A 233 -25.38 13.79 8.84
C HIS A 233 -25.62 14.67 10.08
N SER A 234 -26.00 15.91 9.82
CA SER A 234 -26.64 16.86 10.75
C SER A 234 -25.80 17.30 11.96
N ASP A 235 -25.03 18.37 11.77
CA ASP A 235 -25.19 19.54 12.63
C ASP A 235 -24.90 20.81 11.83
N ARG A 236 -25.94 21.63 11.68
CA ARG A 236 -25.81 23.05 11.36
C ARG A 236 -25.30 23.73 12.64
N ASP A 237 -24.50 24.78 12.45
CA ASP A 237 -23.98 25.67 13.49
C ASP A 237 -22.80 25.14 14.33
N THR A 238 -21.60 25.20 13.75
CA THR A 238 -20.50 25.91 14.42
C THR A 238 -19.46 26.35 13.40
N SER A 239 -19.32 27.66 13.28
CA SER A 239 -18.35 28.38 12.50
C SER A 239 -16.94 28.27 13.12
N GLU A 240 -16.06 27.50 12.49
CA GLU A 240 -14.64 27.81 12.21
C GLU A 240 -14.01 26.57 11.53
N PRO A 241 -13.45 26.68 10.31
CA PRO A 241 -12.80 25.54 9.68
C PRO A 241 -11.53 25.19 10.46
N VAL A 242 -11.52 24.02 11.10
CA VAL A 242 -10.32 23.44 11.71
C VAL A 242 -9.19 23.51 10.68
N ARG A 243 -8.15 24.33 10.95
CA ARG A 243 -6.93 24.43 10.12
C ARG A 243 -6.17 23.11 10.21
N VAL A 244 -6.63 22.12 9.45
CA VAL A 244 -5.91 20.88 9.21
C VAL A 244 -4.61 21.24 8.49
N SER A 245 -3.47 20.87 9.06
CA SER A 245 -2.14 21.13 8.46
C SER A 245 -2.12 20.64 7.01
N ARG A 246 -1.53 21.43 6.09
CA ARG A 246 -1.50 21.15 4.65
C ARG A 246 -1.01 19.73 4.31
N SER A 247 -0.15 19.15 5.15
CA SER A 247 0.35 17.77 5.02
C SER A 247 -0.76 16.73 5.22
N ILE A 248 -1.72 16.96 6.12
CA ILE A 248 -2.87 16.04 6.34
C ILE A 248 -3.85 16.12 5.17
N SER A 249 -4.02 17.30 4.56
CA SER A 249 -4.82 17.44 3.33
C SER A 249 -4.25 16.60 2.18
N ILE A 250 -2.91 16.53 2.04
CA ILE A 250 -2.24 15.67 1.05
C ILE A 250 -2.50 14.19 1.33
N ILE A 251 -2.43 13.76 2.59
CA ILE A 251 -2.64 12.35 2.97
C ILE A 251 -4.11 11.93 2.75
N LEU A 252 -5.07 12.79 3.10
CA LEU A 252 -6.50 12.56 2.85
C LEU A 252 -6.81 12.53 1.34
N PHE A 253 -6.19 13.40 0.54
CA PHE A 253 -6.36 13.40 -0.92
C PHE A 253 -5.69 12.19 -1.60
N ALA A 254 -4.47 11.84 -1.20
CA ALA A 254 -3.74 10.69 -1.74
C ALA A 254 -4.41 9.36 -1.37
N SER A 255 -5.06 9.29 -0.20
CA SER A 255 -5.88 8.13 0.20
C SER A 255 -7.22 8.05 -0.56
N ALA A 256 -7.76 9.18 -1.03
CA ALA A 256 -9.03 9.22 -1.78
C ALA A 256 -8.85 9.05 -3.30
N CYS A 257 -7.69 9.42 -3.85
CA CYS A 257 -7.41 9.35 -5.27
C CYS A 257 -6.75 8.02 -5.66
N SER A 258 -7.53 6.95 -5.72
CA SER A 258 -7.09 5.68 -6.34
C SER A 258 -7.05 5.70 -7.88
N HIS A 259 -7.21 6.87 -8.52
CA HIS A 259 -6.95 7.11 -9.94
C HIS A 259 -6.29 8.48 -10.16
N GLU A 260 -5.24 8.51 -11.00
CA GLU A 260 -4.55 9.61 -11.72
C GLU A 260 -4.35 11.05 -11.16
N VAL A 261 -4.88 11.42 -9.99
CA VAL A 261 -4.92 12.84 -9.56
C VAL A 261 -3.86 13.19 -8.49
N VAL A 262 -2.82 12.38 -8.31
CA VAL A 262 -1.71 12.75 -7.41
C VAL A 262 -0.80 13.82 -8.06
N VAL A 263 -0.79 13.92 -9.40
CA VAL A 263 0.22 14.68 -10.15
C VAL A 263 -0.05 16.19 -10.21
N HIS A 264 -1.31 16.62 -10.20
CA HIS A 264 -1.64 18.03 -10.45
C HIS A 264 -1.61 18.94 -9.21
N LEU A 265 -1.77 18.40 -7.99
CA LEU A 265 -1.83 19.22 -6.78
C LEU A 265 -0.52 19.34 -6.01
N ALA A 266 0.46 18.45 -6.25
CA ALA A 266 1.80 18.59 -5.67
C ALA A 266 2.54 19.85 -6.18
N VAL A 267 2.08 20.45 -7.29
CA VAL A 267 2.66 21.66 -7.90
C VAL A 267 2.18 22.96 -7.21
N SER A 268 1.13 22.93 -6.38
CA SER A 268 0.57 24.16 -5.78
C SER A 268 0.94 24.39 -4.30
N ILE A 269 1.96 23.69 -3.78
CA ILE A 269 2.30 23.73 -2.35
C ILE A 269 3.69 24.36 -2.16
N ARG A 270 3.72 25.61 -1.70
CA ARG A 270 4.96 26.22 -1.17
C ARG A 270 5.32 25.57 0.18
N PRO A 271 6.60 25.29 0.45
CA PRO A 271 7.04 24.45 1.56
C PRO A 271 6.96 25.15 2.94
N ILE A 272 6.72 24.35 3.98
CA ILE A 272 7.05 24.67 5.38
C ILE A 272 8.50 24.21 5.62
N SER A 273 9.43 24.85 4.94
CA SER A 273 10.85 24.94 5.33
C SER A 273 11.47 26.03 4.48
N ALA A 274 12.01 27.05 5.14
CA ALA A 274 12.71 28.15 4.48
C ALA A 274 14.10 27.66 4.01
N SER A 275 14.17 26.84 2.96
CA SER A 275 15.46 26.53 2.29
C SER A 275 15.39 25.72 0.98
N LEU A 276 14.24 25.23 0.52
CA LEU A 276 14.18 24.56 -0.79
C LEU A 276 14.04 25.60 -1.92
N THR A 277 15.17 25.91 -2.57
CA THR A 277 15.23 26.89 -3.66
C THR A 277 14.44 26.40 -4.88
N LYS A 278 13.88 27.35 -5.63
CA LYS A 278 13.02 27.22 -6.84
C LYS A 278 13.49 26.22 -7.92
N CYS A 279 14.72 25.70 -7.83
CA CYS A 279 15.33 24.77 -8.78
C CYS A 279 14.84 23.32 -8.60
N GLU A 280 14.56 22.87 -7.37
CA GLU A 280 14.20 21.47 -7.08
C GLU A 280 12.74 21.15 -7.43
N SER A 281 11.86 22.14 -7.33
CA SER A 281 10.45 22.03 -7.74
C SER A 281 10.30 21.73 -9.25
N LYS A 282 11.20 22.24 -10.10
CA LYS A 282 11.20 21.91 -11.55
C LYS A 282 11.65 20.48 -11.84
N ARG A 283 12.53 19.91 -11.01
CA ARG A 283 12.93 18.49 -11.10
C ARG A 283 11.76 17.55 -10.75
N TYR A 284 10.94 17.94 -9.79
CA TYR A 284 9.77 17.17 -9.34
C TYR A 284 8.73 16.99 -10.45
N SER A 285 8.35 18.05 -11.16
CA SER A 285 7.42 17.95 -12.30
C SER A 285 7.97 17.16 -13.49
N ALA A 286 9.26 17.32 -13.81
CA ALA A 286 9.87 16.65 -14.96
C ALA A 286 10.05 15.13 -14.78
N LYS A 287 10.27 14.65 -13.54
CA LYS A 287 10.42 13.22 -13.25
C LYS A 287 9.09 12.46 -13.28
N ILE A 288 7.98 13.09 -12.83
CA ILE A 288 6.67 12.45 -12.81
C ILE A 288 6.11 12.25 -14.23
N GLN A 289 6.31 13.21 -15.14
CA GLN A 289 5.94 13.05 -16.56
C GLN A 289 6.72 11.93 -17.27
N ARG A 290 7.98 11.67 -16.89
CA ARG A 290 8.74 10.53 -17.45
C ARG A 290 8.30 9.18 -16.89
N GLY A 291 7.71 9.15 -15.69
CA GLY A 291 7.19 7.94 -15.06
C GLY A 291 5.93 7.38 -15.74
N THR A 292 5.15 8.23 -16.41
CA THR A 292 4.01 7.81 -17.25
C THR A 292 4.44 7.23 -18.60
N GLU A 293 5.59 7.64 -19.14
CA GLU A 293 6.10 7.14 -20.42
C GLU A 293 6.87 5.81 -20.29
N CYS A 294 7.49 5.53 -19.13
CA CYS A 294 8.27 4.30 -18.91
C CYS A 294 7.45 3.02 -18.69
N CYS A 295 6.11 3.09 -18.65
CA CYS A 295 5.26 1.89 -18.59
C CYS A 295 4.93 1.31 -19.98
N CYS A 296 5.39 1.94 -21.07
CA CYS A 296 5.26 1.45 -22.44
C CYS A 296 6.63 1.33 -23.10
N CYS A 297 7.50 0.43 -22.65
CA CYS A 297 8.68 -0.11 -23.35
C CYS A 297 9.19 -1.37 -22.64
#